data_AF-A0A8E0S441-F1
#
_entry.id   AF-A0A8E0S441-F1
#
_cell.length_a   1.000
_cell.length_b   1.000
_cell.length_c   1.000
_cell.angle_alpha   90.00
_cell.angle_beta   90.00
_cell.angle_gamma   90.00
#
_symmetry.space_group_name_H-M   'P 1'
#
loop_
_entity.id
_entity.type
_entity.pdbx_description
1 polymer ?
#
loop_
_entity_poly.entity_id
_entity_poly.type
_entity_poly.pdbx_seq_one_letter_code
_entity_poly.pdbx_strand_id
1 'polypeptide(L)'
;MTLSDGGSKASEKADDYAQDRAKDIRPESLLCRLKYHNHLPELPFDPKFLSYPLEPSRFLQYVATSLERNYKHELLTETDVGVEVDLIDPDVFKIDRTVKLHPDDERLLEDDTPAAINARKSRHQKSVSWLRRTEYISTELYNRWNKSEKVESKLGYSVKRHLNEEIVYRDRESQINAIEATFKAARKPITKHYSKPNVHAIEVLPVLPDFALWRYPCAQVIFDDDPSRKNKSSAEQKEEVNQAMIR
;
A
#
# COMPACT_ATOMS: atom_id res chain seq x y z
N MET A 1 76.17 48.63 -13.98
CA MET A 1 76.70 48.18 -15.28
C MET A 1 78.21 48.04 -15.18
N THR A 2 78.81 47.42 -16.19
CA THR A 2 80.26 47.19 -16.38
C THR A 2 81.13 48.41 -16.10
N LEU A 3 82.34 48.17 -15.56
CA LEU A 3 83.43 49.15 -15.52
C LEU A 3 83.90 49.49 -16.94
N SER A 4 84.37 50.72 -17.14
CA SER A 4 85.03 51.16 -18.37
C SER A 4 86.31 51.92 -18.04
N ASP A 5 87.45 51.24 -18.25
CA ASP A 5 88.72 51.65 -18.87
C ASP A 5 89.26 53.10 -18.76
N GLY A 6 90.58 53.26 -18.92
CA GLY A 6 91.27 54.55 -19.08
C GLY A 6 92.39 54.81 -18.06
N GLY A 7 93.48 54.04 -18.12
CA GLY A 7 94.64 54.24 -17.24
C GLY A 7 95.56 55.40 -17.65
N SER A 8 96.40 55.89 -16.71
CA SER A 8 97.51 56.80 -17.03
C SER A 8 98.70 56.63 -16.07
N LYS A 9 99.87 56.36 -16.67
CA LYS A 9 101.27 56.61 -16.28
C LYS A 9 101.69 56.64 -14.79
N ALA A 10 102.73 55.85 -14.50
CA ALA A 10 103.59 55.97 -13.32
C ALA A 10 104.82 56.88 -13.59
N SER A 11 105.74 56.95 -12.61
CA SER A 11 106.93 57.84 -12.49
C SER A 11 106.60 59.30 -12.07
N GLU A 12 107.35 59.94 -11.17
CA GLU A 12 108.57 59.53 -10.45
C GLU A 12 108.73 60.24 -9.07
N LYS A 13 109.51 59.61 -8.16
CA LYS A 13 110.25 60.09 -6.95
C LYS A 13 109.82 61.42 -6.28
N ALA A 14 109.51 61.47 -4.97
CA ALA A 14 110.38 61.19 -3.80
C ALA A 14 111.55 62.21 -3.69
N ASP A 15 111.73 62.99 -2.61
CA ASP A 15 110.96 63.20 -1.35
C ASP A 15 110.81 64.74 -1.11
N ASP A 16 110.58 65.39 0.05
CA ASP A 16 110.63 65.07 1.50
C ASP A 16 109.84 66.15 2.30
N TYR A 17 109.94 66.16 3.63
CA TYR A 17 109.47 67.10 4.66
C TYR A 17 108.08 66.86 5.29
N ALA A 18 108.04 67.04 6.62
CA ALA A 18 107.03 66.51 7.52
C ALA A 18 105.84 67.47 7.80
N GLN A 19 104.88 66.97 8.59
CA GLN A 19 103.65 67.64 9.03
C GLN A 19 103.69 69.17 9.18
N ASP A 20 102.60 69.81 8.77
CA ASP A 20 101.83 70.57 9.75
C ASP A 20 100.30 70.39 9.59
N ARG A 21 99.55 70.65 10.66
CA ARG A 21 98.08 70.41 10.76
C ARG A 21 97.30 71.72 10.91
N ALA A 22 96.98 72.37 9.80
CA ALA A 22 95.99 73.45 9.75
C ALA A 22 94.72 72.98 9.01
N LYS A 23 93.55 73.06 9.68
CA LYS A 23 92.24 72.81 9.06
C LYS A 23 91.57 74.15 8.72
N ASP A 24 91.92 74.74 7.58
CA ASP A 24 91.18 75.91 7.09
C ASP A 24 89.84 75.48 6.48
N ILE A 25 88.76 76.07 7.01
CA ILE A 25 87.38 75.66 6.76
C ILE A 25 86.82 76.50 5.61
N ARG A 26 86.51 75.86 4.47
CA ARG A 26 85.76 76.51 3.39
C ARG A 26 84.28 76.64 3.80
N PRO A 27 83.67 77.84 3.77
CA PRO A 27 82.26 78.04 4.08
C PRO A 27 81.38 77.65 2.88
N GLU A 28 81.29 76.36 2.57
CA GLU A 28 80.44 75.81 1.51
C GLU A 28 78.96 75.79 1.97
N SER A 29 78.28 76.95 1.87
CA SER A 29 76.88 77.10 2.27
C SER A 29 75.91 76.36 1.32
N LEU A 30 75.24 75.32 1.83
CA LEU A 30 74.36 74.46 1.04
C LEU A 30 73.05 75.17 0.64
N LEU A 31 72.80 75.28 -0.67
CA LEU A 31 71.57 75.86 -1.23
C LEU A 31 70.38 74.90 -1.07
N CYS A 32 69.81 74.81 0.13
CA CYS A 32 68.59 74.04 0.39
C CYS A 32 67.34 74.91 0.21
N ARG A 33 66.42 74.51 -0.70
CA ARG A 33 65.13 75.19 -0.88
C ARG A 33 64.10 74.63 0.10
N LEU A 34 63.98 75.25 1.27
CA LEU A 34 63.00 74.85 2.30
C LEU A 34 61.59 74.77 1.70
N LYS A 35 60.89 73.67 2.00
CA LYS A 35 59.46 73.49 1.79
C LYS A 35 58.85 72.96 3.09
N TYR A 36 57.86 73.67 3.61
CA TYR A 36 57.09 73.20 4.77
C TYR A 36 55.98 72.27 4.27
N HIS A 37 55.98 71.03 4.75
CA HIS A 37 54.98 70.02 4.43
C HIS A 37 54.34 69.51 5.72
N ASN A 38 53.02 69.58 5.80
CA ASN A 38 52.24 68.96 6.87
C ASN A 38 51.52 67.73 6.27
N HIS A 39 52.25 66.62 6.19
CA HIS A 39 51.67 65.34 5.76
C HIS A 39 50.86 64.75 6.91
N LEU A 40 49.58 64.47 6.64
CA LEU A 40 48.75 63.71 7.57
C LEU A 40 49.34 62.30 7.75
N PRO A 41 49.27 61.72 8.96
CA PRO A 41 49.67 60.34 9.17
C PRO A 41 48.75 59.38 8.39
N GLU A 42 49.29 58.22 8.05
CA GLU A 42 48.52 57.14 7.42
C GLU A 42 47.41 56.62 8.37
N LEU A 43 46.37 55.99 7.81
CA LEU A 43 45.21 55.55 8.58
C LEU A 43 45.64 54.53 9.64
N PRO A 44 45.41 54.78 10.94
CA PRO A 44 46.08 54.04 12.02
C PRO A 44 45.52 52.65 12.31
N PHE A 45 44.56 52.15 11.51
CA PHE A 45 43.88 50.89 11.74
C PHE A 45 43.59 50.12 10.45
N ASP A 46 44.12 48.89 10.37
CA ASP A 46 43.75 47.91 9.37
C ASP A 46 42.29 47.43 9.53
N PRO A 47 41.66 46.93 8.44
CA PRO A 47 40.34 46.31 8.53
C PRO A 47 40.34 45.09 9.45
N LYS A 48 39.41 45.06 10.41
CA LYS A 48 39.32 43.99 11.41
C LYS A 48 38.67 42.75 10.84
N PHE A 49 39.39 41.63 10.86
CA PHE A 49 38.83 40.32 10.56
C PHE A 49 37.75 39.94 11.58
N LEU A 50 36.61 39.44 11.09
CA LEU A 50 35.55 38.88 11.93
C LEU A 50 35.86 37.40 12.20
N SER A 51 35.69 36.95 13.44
CA SER A 51 35.79 35.54 13.79
C SER A 51 34.65 34.75 13.15
N TYR A 52 34.99 33.65 12.47
CA TYR A 52 33.99 32.74 11.92
C TYR A 52 33.24 32.04 13.06
N PRO A 53 31.90 32.14 13.15
CA PRO A 53 31.16 31.76 14.36
C PRO A 53 30.87 30.26 14.48
N LEU A 54 31.40 29.42 13.58
CA LEU A 54 31.14 27.98 13.57
C LEU A 54 32.44 27.18 13.79
N GLU A 55 32.38 26.30 14.78
CA GLU A 55 33.33 25.22 15.05
C GLU A 55 33.79 24.47 13.78
N PRO A 56 35.10 24.43 13.47
CA PRO A 56 35.63 23.62 12.35
C PRO A 56 35.30 22.13 12.48
N SER A 57 35.18 21.63 13.72
CA SER A 57 34.81 20.25 14.03
C SER A 57 33.45 19.84 13.43
N ARG A 58 32.53 20.80 13.23
CA ARG A 58 31.20 20.58 12.61
C ARG A 58 31.27 20.02 11.20
N PHE A 59 32.35 20.27 10.46
CA PHE A 59 32.46 19.95 9.03
C PHE A 59 33.25 18.67 8.74
N LEU A 60 33.91 18.08 9.75
CA LEU A 60 34.90 17.01 9.57
C LEU A 60 34.61 15.73 10.38
N GLN A 61 33.41 15.59 10.98
CA GLN A 61 33.01 14.34 11.60
C GLN A 61 32.53 13.33 10.53
N TYR A 62 33.39 12.38 10.18
CA TYR A 62 32.97 11.22 9.38
C TYR A 62 31.97 10.37 10.17
N VAL A 63 30.78 10.19 9.60
CA VAL A 63 29.70 9.36 10.15
C VAL A 63 29.22 8.46 9.02
N ALA A 64 29.24 7.14 9.25
CA ALA A 64 28.81 6.14 8.26
C ALA A 64 27.37 6.42 7.78
N THR A 65 27.27 6.90 6.54
CA THR A 65 26.07 7.47 5.93
C THR A 65 25.06 6.39 5.53
N SER A 66 23.82 6.81 5.30
CA SER A 66 22.82 5.96 4.67
C SER A 66 23.20 5.59 3.23
N LEU A 67 24.00 6.40 2.54
CA LEU A 67 24.48 6.11 1.18
C LEU A 67 25.44 4.91 1.19
N GLU A 68 26.41 4.88 2.09
CA GLU A 68 27.35 3.76 2.24
C GLU A 68 26.63 2.47 2.65
N ARG A 69 25.65 2.56 3.57
CA ARG A 69 24.86 1.38 4.00
C ARG A 69 23.90 0.84 2.93
N ASN A 70 23.44 1.71 2.03
CA ASN A 70 22.55 1.34 0.92
C ASN A 70 23.32 1.01 -0.37
N TYR A 71 24.65 1.10 -0.37
CA TYR A 71 25.46 0.79 -1.53
C TYR A 71 25.47 -0.73 -1.77
N LYS A 72 24.82 -1.17 -2.85
CA LYS A 72 24.89 -2.56 -3.30
C LYS A 72 26.27 -2.79 -3.92
N HIS A 73 27.19 -3.32 -3.12
CA HIS A 73 28.46 -3.83 -3.61
C HIS A 73 28.25 -4.85 -4.73
N GLU A 74 29.05 -4.74 -5.78
CA GLU A 74 29.10 -5.72 -6.85
C GLU A 74 29.87 -6.96 -6.39
N LEU A 75 29.35 -8.15 -6.72
CA LEU A 75 30.01 -9.42 -6.40
C LEU A 75 31.07 -9.69 -7.47
N LEU A 76 32.29 -9.22 -7.22
CA LEU A 76 33.45 -9.50 -8.05
C LEU A 76 33.86 -10.97 -7.88
N THR A 77 33.24 -11.85 -8.66
CA THR A 77 33.59 -13.27 -8.74
C THR A 77 34.74 -13.51 -9.71
N GLU A 78 35.41 -14.65 -9.58
CA GLU A 78 36.37 -15.14 -10.56
C GLU A 78 35.67 -15.51 -11.89
N THR A 79 36.45 -15.73 -12.95
CA THR A 79 35.94 -15.99 -14.32
C THR A 79 34.93 -17.13 -14.38
N ASP A 80 35.13 -18.16 -13.57
CA ASP A 80 34.31 -19.38 -13.54
C ASP A 80 33.14 -19.28 -12.54
N VAL A 81 32.92 -18.10 -11.94
CA VAL A 81 31.82 -17.77 -11.01
C VAL A 81 31.74 -18.71 -9.79
N GLY A 82 32.86 -19.35 -9.44
CA GLY A 82 32.95 -20.34 -8.36
C GLY A 82 32.46 -21.74 -8.72
N VAL A 83 32.32 -22.06 -10.01
CA VAL A 83 31.93 -23.38 -10.53
C VAL A 83 33.09 -24.00 -11.29
N GLU A 84 33.91 -24.78 -10.60
CA GLU A 84 35.03 -25.52 -11.21
C GLU A 84 34.49 -26.65 -12.13
N VAL A 85 34.71 -26.52 -13.44
CA VAL A 85 34.25 -27.52 -14.43
C VAL A 85 35.41 -28.46 -14.80
N ASP A 86 35.61 -29.50 -14.01
CA ASP A 86 36.57 -30.55 -14.34
C ASP A 86 36.03 -31.49 -15.43
N LEU A 87 36.77 -31.62 -16.54
CA LEU A 87 36.43 -32.51 -17.66
C LEU A 87 37.17 -33.85 -17.59
N ILE A 88 37.98 -34.10 -16.55
CA ILE A 88 38.76 -35.34 -16.38
C ILE A 88 37.88 -36.49 -15.88
N ASP A 89 36.95 -36.25 -14.96
CA ASP A 89 36.00 -37.25 -14.47
C ASP A 89 34.56 -36.99 -14.97
N PRO A 90 34.10 -37.69 -16.03
CA PRO A 90 32.74 -37.55 -16.56
C PRO A 90 31.67 -38.16 -15.64
N ASP A 91 32.04 -38.91 -14.59
CA ASP A 91 31.08 -39.52 -13.67
C ASP A 91 30.44 -38.50 -12.73
N VAL A 92 31.14 -37.41 -12.40
CA VAL A 92 30.65 -36.28 -11.57
C VAL A 92 29.41 -35.62 -12.17
N PHE A 93 29.29 -35.62 -13.51
CA PHE A 93 28.21 -34.95 -14.25
C PHE A 93 27.10 -35.92 -14.73
N LYS A 94 27.07 -37.17 -14.23
CA LYS A 94 26.04 -38.15 -14.59
C LYS A 94 24.68 -37.83 -13.94
N ILE A 95 23.77 -37.28 -14.74
CA ILE A 95 22.40 -36.96 -14.32
C ILE A 95 21.59 -38.25 -14.05
N ASP A 96 21.25 -38.51 -12.79
CA ASP A 96 20.21 -39.49 -12.45
C ASP A 96 18.81 -38.93 -12.78
N ARG A 97 18.07 -39.65 -13.62
CA ARG A 97 16.71 -39.30 -14.07
C ARG A 97 15.62 -39.67 -13.04
N THR A 98 16.01 -40.29 -11.94
CA THR A 98 15.10 -40.75 -10.88
C THR A 98 14.87 -39.69 -9.79
N VAL A 99 15.78 -38.70 -9.69
CA VAL A 99 15.71 -37.64 -8.67
C VAL A 99 14.57 -36.67 -8.98
N LYS A 100 13.72 -36.43 -7.98
CA LYS A 100 12.72 -35.35 -8.03
C LYS A 100 13.36 -34.04 -7.56
N LEU A 101 13.21 -32.99 -8.38
CA LEU A 101 13.66 -31.63 -8.07
C LEU A 101 13.02 -31.07 -6.79
N HIS A 102 13.77 -30.26 -6.02
CA HIS A 102 13.24 -29.55 -4.84
C HIS A 102 12.39 -28.34 -5.29
N PRO A 103 11.29 -27.99 -4.61
CA PRO A 103 10.44 -26.86 -5.02
C PRO A 103 11.15 -25.49 -5.01
N ASP A 104 12.20 -25.32 -4.20
CA ASP A 104 13.01 -24.09 -4.26
C ASP A 104 13.92 -24.07 -5.51
N ASP A 105 14.45 -25.21 -5.94
CA ASP A 105 15.25 -25.33 -7.17
C ASP A 105 14.36 -25.18 -8.42
N GLU A 106 13.17 -25.79 -8.39
CA GLU A 106 12.12 -25.65 -9.43
C GLU A 106 11.78 -24.18 -9.67
N ARG A 107 11.77 -23.37 -8.61
CA ARG A 107 11.54 -21.93 -8.68
C ARG A 107 12.74 -21.14 -9.21
N LEU A 108 13.97 -21.64 -9.10
CA LEU A 108 15.16 -21.03 -9.72
C LEU A 108 15.22 -21.28 -11.24
N LEU A 109 14.37 -22.17 -11.77
CA LEU A 109 14.18 -22.40 -13.21
C LEU A 109 13.06 -21.53 -13.82
N GLU A 110 12.38 -20.68 -13.03
CA GLU A 110 11.39 -19.74 -13.56
C GLU A 110 12.09 -18.57 -14.28
N ASP A 111 11.90 -18.45 -15.60
CA ASP A 111 12.29 -17.25 -16.36
C ASP A 111 11.65 -16.00 -15.74
N ASP A 112 12.44 -14.93 -15.55
CA ASP A 112 12.03 -13.69 -14.88
C ASP A 112 11.13 -12.81 -15.80
N THR A 113 9.96 -13.35 -16.14
CA THR A 113 9.06 -12.73 -17.12
C THR A 113 8.47 -11.43 -16.58
N PRO A 114 8.58 -10.29 -17.30
CA PRO A 114 8.03 -9.01 -16.83
C PRO A 114 6.48 -9.03 -16.75
N ALA A 115 5.84 -10.04 -17.33
CA ALA A 115 4.42 -10.33 -17.16
C ALA A 115 4.08 -10.84 -15.74
N ALA A 116 4.89 -11.73 -15.15
CA ALA A 116 4.67 -12.26 -13.80
C ALA A 116 4.76 -11.17 -12.72
N ILE A 117 5.71 -10.23 -12.86
CA ILE A 117 5.82 -9.05 -11.98
C ILE A 117 4.52 -8.22 -12.03
N ASN A 118 3.91 -8.10 -13.22
CA ASN A 118 2.65 -7.38 -13.42
C ASN A 118 1.41 -8.13 -12.92
N ALA A 119 1.46 -9.46 -12.76
CA ALA A 119 0.34 -10.26 -12.23
C ALA A 119 -0.01 -9.91 -10.77
N ARG A 120 0.89 -9.26 -10.03
CA ARG A 120 0.65 -8.73 -8.67
C ARG A 120 -0.38 -7.60 -8.59
N LYS A 121 -1.06 -7.24 -9.70
CA LYS A 121 -2.17 -6.27 -9.76
C LYS A 121 -3.50 -6.80 -9.16
N SER A 122 -3.44 -7.45 -8.00
CA SER A 122 -4.60 -7.72 -7.11
C SER A 122 -5.06 -6.44 -6.39
N ARG A 123 -5.33 -5.40 -7.18
CA ARG A 123 -5.94 -4.13 -6.72
C ARG A 123 -7.46 -4.14 -6.96
N HIS A 124 -7.94 -5.03 -7.83
CA HIS A 124 -9.34 -5.24 -8.19
C HIS A 124 -10.17 -5.96 -7.11
N GLN A 125 -9.53 -6.62 -6.14
CA GLN A 125 -10.21 -7.31 -5.04
C GLN A 125 -10.49 -6.40 -3.82
N LYS A 126 -10.26 -5.09 -3.94
CA LYS A 126 -10.65 -4.13 -2.89
C LYS A 126 -12.17 -3.91 -2.92
N SER A 127 -12.89 -4.61 -2.04
CA SER A 127 -14.30 -4.33 -1.78
C SER A 127 -14.45 -2.95 -1.12
N VAL A 128 -15.15 -2.03 -1.78
CA VAL A 128 -15.37 -0.67 -1.29
C VAL A 128 -16.87 -0.46 -1.07
N SER A 129 -17.26 0.05 0.10
CA SER A 129 -18.67 0.11 0.55
C SER A 129 -19.59 0.94 -0.34
N TRP A 130 -19.05 1.95 -1.05
CA TRP A 130 -19.81 2.78 -1.99
C TRP A 130 -19.85 2.23 -3.43
N LEU A 131 -19.03 1.24 -3.78
CA LEU A 131 -18.93 0.70 -5.13
C LEU A 131 -19.68 -0.64 -5.24
N ARG A 132 -20.92 -0.60 -5.76
CA ARG A 132 -21.68 -1.81 -6.09
C ARG A 132 -21.07 -2.53 -7.30
N ARG A 133 -21.25 -3.85 -7.37
CA ARG A 133 -20.92 -4.65 -8.56
C ARG A 133 -21.88 -4.29 -9.70
N THR A 134 -21.40 -4.35 -10.93
CA THR A 134 -22.24 -4.18 -12.13
C THR A 134 -23.15 -5.39 -12.31
N GLU A 135 -24.46 -5.17 -12.29
CA GLU A 135 -25.47 -6.18 -12.65
C GLU A 135 -25.74 -6.11 -14.16
N TYR A 136 -25.68 -7.25 -14.83
CA TYR A 136 -26.04 -7.36 -16.24
C TYR A 136 -27.55 -7.58 -16.38
N ILE A 137 -28.19 -6.86 -17.29
CA ILE A 137 -29.65 -6.96 -17.52
C ILE A 137 -29.96 -8.34 -18.12
N SER A 138 -30.49 -9.24 -17.28
CA SER A 138 -30.94 -10.55 -17.73
C SER A 138 -32.32 -10.47 -18.40
N THR A 139 -32.55 -11.33 -19.39
CA THR A 139 -33.82 -11.40 -20.12
C THR A 139 -35.00 -11.77 -19.21
N GLU A 140 -34.76 -12.38 -18.05
CA GLU A 140 -35.81 -12.77 -17.09
C GLU A 140 -36.55 -11.58 -16.48
N LEU A 141 -35.86 -10.48 -16.14
CA LEU A 141 -36.50 -9.26 -15.65
C LEU A 141 -37.34 -8.60 -16.75
N TYR A 142 -36.78 -8.51 -17.97
CA TYR A 142 -37.51 -7.97 -19.12
C TYR A 142 -38.75 -8.82 -19.46
N ASN A 143 -38.63 -10.14 -19.35
CA ASN A 143 -39.72 -11.11 -19.47
C ASN A 143 -40.67 -11.16 -18.26
N ARG A 144 -40.46 -10.36 -17.20
CA ARG A 144 -41.42 -10.18 -16.10
C ARG A 144 -42.29 -8.94 -16.34
N TRP A 145 -41.69 -7.83 -16.76
CA TRP A 145 -42.39 -6.58 -17.07
C TRP A 145 -43.31 -6.71 -18.29
N ASN A 146 -42.76 -7.17 -19.43
CA ASN A 146 -43.47 -7.24 -20.71
C ASN A 146 -44.51 -8.38 -20.80
N LYS A 147 -44.91 -8.99 -19.68
CA LYS A 147 -46.05 -9.93 -19.61
C LYS A 147 -47.39 -9.25 -19.39
N SER A 148 -47.42 -7.96 -19.02
CA SER A 148 -48.66 -7.19 -18.87
C SER A 148 -49.45 -7.04 -20.18
N GLU A 149 -48.77 -7.10 -21.33
CA GLU A 149 -49.37 -6.84 -22.65
C GLU A 149 -50.07 -8.09 -23.25
N LYS A 150 -50.01 -9.25 -22.58
CA LYS A 150 -50.66 -10.51 -23.01
C LYS A 150 -51.37 -11.23 -21.85
N VAL A 151 -52.12 -10.48 -21.05
CA VAL A 151 -52.95 -11.02 -19.95
C VAL A 151 -54.10 -11.88 -20.47
N GLU A 152 -54.79 -11.43 -21.52
CA GLU A 152 -56.05 -12.03 -22.01
C GLU A 152 -55.88 -13.50 -22.45
N SER A 153 -54.84 -13.80 -23.21
CA SER A 153 -54.54 -15.17 -23.68
C SER A 153 -54.08 -16.12 -22.58
N LYS A 154 -53.81 -15.62 -21.36
CA LYS A 154 -53.52 -16.44 -20.18
C LYS A 154 -54.69 -16.59 -19.22
N LEU A 155 -55.62 -15.64 -19.17
CA LEU A 155 -56.79 -15.73 -18.28
C LEU A 155 -57.60 -17.00 -18.58
N GLY A 156 -57.89 -17.27 -19.86
CA GLY A 156 -58.60 -18.50 -20.26
C GLY A 156 -57.88 -19.81 -19.93
N TYR A 157 -56.54 -19.82 -19.94
CA TYR A 157 -55.75 -21.00 -19.55
C TYR A 157 -55.65 -21.19 -18.03
N SER A 158 -55.56 -20.10 -17.25
CA SER A 158 -55.54 -20.17 -15.79
C SER A 158 -56.91 -20.56 -15.24
N VAL A 159 -58.00 -19.99 -15.78
CA VAL A 159 -59.37 -20.37 -15.43
C VAL A 159 -59.63 -21.84 -15.77
N LYS A 160 -59.20 -22.34 -16.94
CA LYS A 160 -59.32 -23.79 -17.25
C LYS A 160 -58.54 -24.70 -16.31
N ARG A 161 -57.39 -24.26 -15.77
CA ARG A 161 -56.69 -25.04 -14.73
C ARG A 161 -57.45 -25.04 -13.41
N HIS A 162 -57.84 -23.87 -12.92
CA HIS A 162 -58.55 -23.77 -11.64
C HIS A 162 -59.91 -24.47 -11.67
N LEU A 163 -60.66 -24.41 -12.80
CA LEU A 163 -61.87 -25.22 -12.96
C LEU A 163 -61.58 -26.73 -12.87
N ASN A 164 -60.54 -27.21 -13.56
CA ASN A 164 -60.15 -28.61 -13.49
C ASN A 164 -59.68 -29.02 -12.09
N GLU A 165 -59.04 -28.12 -11.34
CA GLU A 165 -58.58 -28.32 -9.95
C GLU A 165 -59.77 -28.35 -8.96
N GLU A 166 -60.81 -27.53 -9.15
CA GLU A 166 -62.05 -27.53 -8.35
C GLU A 166 -63.01 -28.70 -8.64
N ILE A 167 -62.86 -29.36 -9.80
CA ILE A 167 -63.72 -30.48 -10.22
C ILE A 167 -63.23 -31.83 -9.66
N VAL A 168 -61.96 -31.96 -9.25
CA VAL A 168 -61.37 -33.25 -8.82
C VAL A 168 -62.11 -33.92 -7.64
N TYR A 169 -62.64 -33.13 -6.71
CA TYR A 169 -63.08 -33.61 -5.39
C TYR A 169 -64.60 -33.67 -5.21
N ARG A 170 -65.36 -33.99 -6.26
CA ARG A 170 -66.83 -34.11 -6.18
C ARG A 170 -67.30 -35.39 -5.51
N ASP A 171 -66.66 -36.52 -5.80
CA ASP A 171 -67.04 -37.82 -5.24
C ASP A 171 -66.33 -38.12 -3.92
N ARG A 172 -67.04 -38.77 -2.99
CA ARG A 172 -66.51 -39.18 -1.68
C ARG A 172 -65.27 -40.07 -1.79
N GLU A 173 -65.24 -40.98 -2.76
CA GLU A 173 -64.10 -41.87 -3.00
C GLU A 173 -62.90 -41.09 -3.55
N SER A 174 -63.13 -40.11 -4.45
CA SER A 174 -62.08 -39.21 -4.92
C SER A 174 -61.48 -38.39 -3.77
N GLN A 175 -62.33 -37.87 -2.87
CA GLN A 175 -61.89 -37.16 -1.67
C GLN A 175 -61.02 -38.03 -0.75
N ILE A 176 -61.44 -39.27 -0.45
CA ILE A 176 -60.67 -40.21 0.37
C ILE A 176 -59.31 -40.53 -0.28
N ASN A 177 -59.32 -40.89 -1.57
CA ASN A 177 -58.10 -41.17 -2.33
C ASN A 177 -57.14 -39.98 -2.36
N ALA A 178 -57.66 -38.75 -2.48
CA ALA A 178 -56.86 -37.53 -2.43
C ALA A 178 -56.25 -37.28 -1.04
N ILE A 179 -57.03 -37.45 0.02
CA ILE A 179 -56.55 -37.34 1.42
C ILE A 179 -55.41 -38.33 1.66
N GLU A 180 -55.61 -39.62 1.33
CA GLU A 180 -54.57 -40.65 1.47
C GLU A 180 -53.33 -40.35 0.60
N ALA A 181 -53.52 -39.79 -0.60
CA ALA A 181 -52.42 -39.37 -1.45
C ALA A 181 -51.57 -38.24 -0.82
N THR A 182 -52.17 -37.32 -0.04
CA THR A 182 -51.38 -36.30 0.70
C THR A 182 -50.53 -36.93 1.81
N PHE A 183 -51.08 -37.85 2.61
CA PHE A 183 -50.31 -38.58 3.63
C PHE A 183 -49.19 -39.43 3.01
N LYS A 184 -49.46 -40.07 1.86
CA LYS A 184 -48.47 -40.84 1.09
C LYS A 184 -47.41 -39.95 0.41
N ALA A 185 -47.74 -38.69 0.10
CA ALA A 185 -46.78 -37.71 -0.42
C ALA A 185 -45.88 -37.14 0.69
N ALA A 186 -46.44 -36.81 1.85
CA ALA A 186 -45.71 -36.26 3.01
C ALA A 186 -44.64 -37.22 3.56
N ARG A 187 -44.81 -38.55 3.36
CA ARG A 187 -43.81 -39.57 3.72
C ARG A 187 -42.61 -39.68 2.76
N LYS A 188 -42.57 -38.90 1.67
CA LYS A 188 -41.45 -38.94 0.70
C LYS A 188 -40.29 -38.05 1.18
N PRO A 189 -39.02 -38.48 1.05
CA PRO A 189 -37.87 -37.69 1.50
C PRO A 189 -37.73 -36.38 0.70
N ILE A 190 -37.54 -35.27 1.41
CA ILE A 190 -37.44 -33.92 0.83
C ILE A 190 -35.99 -33.66 0.38
N THR A 191 -35.70 -33.90 -0.89
CA THR A 191 -34.32 -33.78 -1.42
C THR A 191 -33.94 -32.38 -1.90
N LYS A 192 -34.91 -31.55 -2.33
CA LYS A 192 -34.69 -30.21 -2.91
C LYS A 192 -35.86 -29.28 -2.61
N HIS A 193 -35.58 -27.99 -2.35
CA HIS A 193 -36.62 -26.96 -2.24
C HIS A 193 -37.21 -26.62 -3.62
N TYR A 194 -38.55 -26.63 -3.73
CA TYR A 194 -39.33 -26.44 -4.97
C TYR A 194 -38.80 -25.34 -5.92
N SER A 195 -38.57 -24.12 -5.41
CA SER A 195 -38.09 -22.99 -6.22
C SER A 195 -36.58 -22.73 -6.16
N LYS A 196 -35.80 -23.54 -5.41
CA LYS A 196 -34.38 -23.28 -5.11
C LYS A 196 -33.60 -24.61 -5.06
N PRO A 197 -33.11 -25.13 -6.20
CA PRO A 197 -32.51 -26.47 -6.29
C PRO A 197 -31.35 -26.74 -5.33
N ASN A 198 -30.62 -25.69 -4.92
CA ASN A 198 -29.44 -25.78 -4.06
C ASN A 198 -29.77 -25.68 -2.55
N VAL A 199 -31.05 -25.57 -2.17
CA VAL A 199 -31.50 -25.53 -0.77
C VAL A 199 -32.01 -26.92 -0.38
N HIS A 200 -31.45 -27.45 0.71
CA HIS A 200 -31.65 -28.80 1.22
C HIS A 200 -32.29 -28.72 2.61
N ALA A 201 -33.08 -29.72 3.01
CA ALA A 201 -33.62 -29.81 4.36
C ALA A 201 -32.53 -30.29 5.34
N ILE A 202 -32.39 -29.61 6.48
CA ILE A 202 -31.48 -30.00 7.57
C ILE A 202 -32.19 -30.98 8.52
N GLU A 203 -33.44 -30.66 8.87
CA GLU A 203 -34.31 -31.43 9.74
C GLU A 203 -35.74 -31.45 9.16
N VAL A 204 -36.52 -32.49 9.46
CA VAL A 204 -37.91 -32.63 9.02
C VAL A 204 -38.78 -32.97 10.23
N LEU A 205 -39.43 -31.96 10.79
CA LEU A 205 -40.34 -32.09 11.93
C LEU A 205 -41.75 -32.48 11.45
N PRO A 206 -42.33 -33.60 11.93
CA PRO A 206 -43.69 -33.98 11.56
C PRO A 206 -44.72 -33.11 12.31
N VAL A 207 -45.63 -32.47 11.57
CA VAL A 207 -46.77 -31.75 12.17
C VAL A 207 -47.80 -32.77 12.64
N LEU A 208 -47.81 -33.04 13.94
CA LEU A 208 -48.79 -33.88 14.63
C LEU A 208 -49.70 -32.99 15.50
N PRO A 209 -50.97 -33.36 15.73
CA PRO A 209 -51.79 -32.71 16.73
C PRO A 209 -51.19 -32.95 18.13
N ASP A 210 -51.33 -31.98 19.03
CA ASP A 210 -50.79 -32.09 20.38
C ASP A 210 -51.62 -33.08 21.22
N PHE A 211 -50.99 -34.17 21.66
CA PHE A 211 -51.65 -35.22 22.44
C PHE A 211 -51.64 -34.95 23.97
N ALA A 212 -50.89 -33.96 24.44
CA ALA A 212 -50.63 -33.72 25.87
C ALA A 212 -51.14 -32.37 26.37
N LEU A 213 -50.90 -31.28 25.62
CA LEU A 213 -51.22 -29.91 26.03
C LEU A 213 -52.64 -29.48 25.63
N TRP A 214 -53.28 -30.13 24.65
CA TRP A 214 -54.63 -29.76 24.15
C TRP A 214 -55.73 -29.68 25.22
N ARG A 215 -55.55 -30.39 26.34
CA ARG A 215 -56.47 -30.40 27.49
C ARG A 215 -56.37 -29.13 28.35
N TYR A 216 -55.25 -28.41 28.28
CA TYR A 216 -55.03 -27.21 29.09
C TYR A 216 -55.36 -25.95 28.28
N PRO A 217 -56.21 -25.04 28.79
CA PRO A 217 -56.47 -23.78 28.11
C PRO A 217 -55.21 -22.91 28.14
N CYS A 218 -54.58 -22.72 27.00
CA CYS A 218 -53.44 -21.83 26.84
C CYS A 218 -53.89 -20.39 26.60
N ALA A 219 -53.35 -19.44 27.36
CA ALA A 219 -53.47 -18.02 27.08
C ALA A 219 -52.23 -17.56 26.30
N GLN A 220 -52.39 -17.15 25.04
CA GLN A 220 -51.30 -16.57 24.28
C GLN A 220 -51.09 -15.12 24.72
N VAL A 221 -50.22 -14.91 25.71
CA VAL A 221 -49.80 -13.57 26.13
C VAL A 221 -48.85 -12.99 25.07
N ILE A 222 -49.42 -12.25 24.13
CA ILE A 222 -48.67 -11.41 23.20
C ILE A 222 -48.34 -10.11 23.93
N PHE A 223 -47.09 -9.67 23.84
CA PHE A 223 -46.68 -8.32 24.22
C PHE A 223 -46.54 -7.49 22.94
N ASP A 224 -47.05 -6.26 22.94
CA ASP A 224 -46.93 -5.34 21.80
C ASP A 224 -45.48 -4.85 21.59
N ASP A 225 -44.64 -4.94 22.62
CA ASP A 225 -43.22 -4.56 22.62
C ASP A 225 -42.31 -5.79 22.79
N ASP A 226 -41.11 -5.72 22.23
CA ASP A 226 -40.15 -6.83 22.19
C ASP A 226 -39.41 -6.97 23.53
N PRO A 227 -39.63 -8.07 24.30
CA PRO A 227 -39.08 -8.23 25.64
C PRO A 227 -37.55 -8.41 25.67
N SER A 228 -36.88 -8.53 24.52
CA SER A 228 -35.42 -8.57 24.42
C SER A 228 -34.76 -7.18 24.41
N ARG A 229 -35.54 -6.10 24.30
CA ARG A 229 -35.07 -4.70 24.24
C ARG A 229 -34.51 -4.19 25.56
N LYS A 230 -33.25 -4.54 25.84
CA LYS A 230 -32.48 -4.01 26.96
C LYS A 230 -32.17 -2.51 26.75
N ASN A 231 -32.16 -1.75 27.86
CA ASN A 231 -31.69 -0.37 27.98
C ASN A 231 -32.64 0.78 27.57
N LYS A 232 -33.97 0.57 27.51
CA LYS A 232 -34.97 1.68 27.61
C LYS A 232 -35.47 1.85 29.05
N SER A 233 -35.95 3.04 29.39
CA SER A 233 -36.62 3.34 30.66
C SER A 233 -38.08 2.88 30.65
N SER A 234 -38.57 2.39 31.80
CA SER A 234 -39.97 2.00 31.99
C SER A 234 -40.97 3.17 31.94
N ALA A 235 -40.48 4.41 31.81
CA ALA A 235 -41.31 5.59 31.51
C ALA A 235 -41.50 5.76 29.98
N GLU A 236 -40.41 5.70 29.21
CA GLU A 236 -40.42 5.80 27.74
C GLU A 236 -41.29 4.70 27.12
N GLN A 237 -41.18 3.48 27.64
CA GLN A 237 -42.03 2.35 27.25
C GLN A 237 -43.53 2.62 27.48
N LYS A 238 -43.91 3.39 28.51
CA LYS A 238 -45.32 3.69 28.80
C LYS A 238 -45.90 4.81 27.93
N GLU A 239 -45.06 5.74 27.44
CA GLU A 239 -45.51 6.73 26.45
C GLU A 239 -45.73 6.09 25.08
N GLU A 240 -44.86 5.17 24.65
CA GLU A 240 -45.02 4.44 23.38
C GLU A 240 -46.22 3.47 23.38
N VAL A 241 -46.57 2.88 24.54
CA VAL A 241 -47.65 1.87 24.68
C VAL A 241 -49.09 2.45 24.65
N ASN A 242 -49.28 3.76 24.69
CA ASN A 242 -50.62 4.38 24.74
C ASN A 242 -51.42 4.32 23.41
N GLN A 243 -51.03 3.47 22.44
CA GLN A 243 -51.68 3.27 21.14
C GLN A 243 -51.88 1.79 20.75
N ALA A 244 -52.41 0.97 21.67
CA ALA A 244 -52.84 -0.41 21.37
C ALA A 244 -54.33 -0.63 21.68
N MET A 245 -55.04 -1.32 20.79
CA MET A 245 -56.44 -1.75 20.99
C MET A 245 -56.52 -3.27 21.13
N ILE A 246 -57.32 -3.73 22.09
CA ILE A 246 -57.63 -5.16 22.30
C ILE A 246 -58.45 -5.70 21.11
N ARG A 247 -58.27 -6.98 20.78
CA ARG A 247 -58.97 -7.70 19.71
C ARG A 247 -59.37 -9.11 20.16
#